data_AF-A0A261VLH7-F1
#
_entry.id   AF-A0A261VLH7-F1
#
_cell.length_a   1.000
_cell.length_b   1.000
_cell.length_c   1.000
_cell.angle_alpha   90.00
_cell.angle_beta   90.00
_cell.angle_gamma   90.00
#
_symmetry.space_group_name_H-M   'P 1'
#
loop_
_entity.id
_entity.type
_entity.pdbx_description
1 polymer ?
#
loop_
_entity_poly.entity_id
_entity_poly.type
_entity_poly.pdbx_seq_one_letter_code
_entity_poly.pdbx_strand_id
1 'polypeptide(L)' 'MKFKTDPDYVTGAIVGTYRRFAPARLKGSCRFEPTCSEYCLLAVSKYGFWQGWRLTLSRLLRCRPPAGGVDLP' A
#
# COMPACT_ATOMS: atom_id res chain seq x y z
N MET A 1 -16.64 -11.98 -18.56
CA MET A 1 -15.64 -11.00 -18.05
C MET A 1 -16.38 -9.84 -17.39
N LYS A 2 -16.48 -9.81 -16.06
CA LYS A 2 -17.03 -8.64 -15.36
C LYS A 2 -15.91 -7.60 -15.28
N PHE A 3 -15.93 -6.62 -16.20
CA PHE A 3 -15.24 -5.34 -16.00
C PHE A 3 -16.01 -4.61 -14.91
N LYS A 4 -15.73 -5.01 -13.68
CA LYS A 4 -16.16 -4.34 -12.49
C LYS A 4 -15.19 -3.16 -12.40
N THR A 5 -15.71 -1.93 -12.47
CA THR A 5 -14.96 -0.68 -12.30
C THR A 5 -14.50 -0.61 -10.85
N ASP A 6 -13.59 -1.50 -10.52
CA ASP A 6 -13.20 -1.92 -9.20
C ASP A 6 -11.91 -1.14 -8.84
N PRO A 7 -11.91 -0.35 -7.76
CA PRO A 7 -10.79 0.51 -7.37
C PRO A 7 -9.46 -0.21 -7.12
N ASP A 8 -9.49 -1.53 -7.04
CA ASP A 8 -8.35 -2.43 -6.99
C ASP A 8 -7.48 -2.43 -8.26
N TYR A 9 -8.03 -2.20 -9.47
CA TYR A 9 -7.19 -2.10 -10.69
C TYR A 9 -6.30 -0.85 -10.66
N VAL A 10 -6.87 0.30 -10.30
CA VAL A 10 -6.13 1.58 -10.22
C VAL A 10 -5.09 1.51 -9.12
N THR A 11 -5.45 0.93 -7.96
CA THR A 11 -4.51 0.72 -6.85
C THR A 11 -3.40 -0.24 -7.24
N GLY A 12 -3.72 -1.34 -7.92
CA GLY A 12 -2.75 -2.28 -8.46
C GLY A 12 -1.81 -1.65 -9.49
N ALA A 13 -2.31 -0.79 -10.38
CA ALA A 13 -1.50 -0.06 -11.34
C ALA A 13 -0.55 0.93 -10.66
N ILE A 14 -1.02 1.66 -9.63
CA ILE A 14 -0.18 2.61 -8.89
C ILE A 14 0.88 1.87 -8.05
N VAL A 15 0.48 0.81 -7.34
CA VAL A 15 1.41 -0.02 -6.55
C VAL A 15 2.40 -0.76 -7.46
N GLY A 16 1.97 -1.23 -8.64
CA GLY A 16 2.82 -1.89 -9.62
C GLY A 16 3.83 -0.93 -10.25
N THR A 17 3.39 0.28 -10.60
CA THR A 17 4.27 1.36 -11.06
C THR A 17 5.27 1.73 -9.98
N TYR A 18 4.81 1.89 -8.73
CA TYR A 18 5.68 2.12 -7.59
C TYR A 18 6.68 0.97 -7.39
N ARG A 19 6.29 -0.31 -7.42
CA ARG A 19 7.21 -1.46 -7.31
C ARG A 19 8.25 -1.49 -8.44
N ARG A 20 7.91 -0.99 -9.63
CA ARG A 20 8.79 -0.97 -10.81
C ARG A 20 9.78 0.19 -10.78
N PHE A 21 9.37 1.34 -10.25
CA PHE A 21 10.22 2.52 -10.07
C PHE A 21 10.89 2.58 -8.70
N ALA A 22 10.46 1.78 -7.73
CA ALA A 22 11.02 1.75 -6.40
C ALA A 22 12.46 1.22 -6.46
N PRO A 23 13.45 1.98 -5.97
CA PRO A 23 14.83 1.54 -5.92
C PRO A 23 14.98 0.33 -4.98
N ALA A 24 15.97 -0.53 -5.21
CA ALA A 24 16.22 -1.72 -4.40
C ALA A 24 16.39 -1.39 -2.89
N ARG A 25 16.87 -0.19 -2.56
CA ARG A 25 16.98 0.32 -1.18
C ARG A 25 15.63 0.47 -0.47
N LEU A 26 14.56 0.69 -1.22
CA LEU A 26 13.20 0.86 -0.69
C LEU A 26 12.51 -0.48 -0.39
N LYS A 27 12.93 -1.59 -1.04
CA LYS A 27 12.38 -2.94 -0.78
C LYS A 27 12.62 -3.43 0.65
N GLY A 28 13.63 -2.88 1.35
CA GLY A 28 13.86 -3.12 2.78
C GLY A 28 13.57 -1.91 3.68
N SER A 29 12.99 -0.83 3.14
CA SER A 29 12.69 0.39 3.91
C SER A 29 11.32 0.33 4.59
N CYS A 30 10.39 -0.52 4.12
CA CYS A 30 9.12 -0.65 4.82
C CYS A 30 9.36 -1.39 6.15
N ARG A 31 9.22 -0.65 7.25
CA ARG A 31 9.45 -1.13 8.62
C ARG A 31 8.28 -1.94 9.19
N PHE A 32 7.15 -1.96 8.48
CA PHE A 32 5.94 -2.64 8.92
C PHE A 32 5.60 -3.85 8.06
N GLU A 33 5.09 -4.89 8.71
CA GLU A 33 4.59 -6.13 8.11
C GLU A 33 3.05 -6.12 8.12
N PRO A 34 2.34 -6.50 7.03
CA PRO A 34 2.84 -6.64 5.66
C PRO A 34 3.26 -5.29 5.07
N THR A 35 3.95 -5.34 3.92
CA THR A 35 4.54 -4.16 3.28
C THR A 35 3.51 -3.06 3.02
N CYS A 36 3.98 -1.83 2.95
CA CYS A 36 3.19 -0.62 2.72
C CYS A 36 2.32 -0.75 1.45
N SER A 37 2.84 -1.42 0.43
CA SER A 37 2.15 -1.77 -0.82
C SER A 37 1.07 -2.84 -0.65
N GLU A 38 1.30 -3.90 0.13
CA GLU A 38 0.28 -4.91 0.41
C GLU A 38 -0.81 -4.37 1.31
N TYR A 39 -0.44 -3.57 2.31
CA TYR A 39 -1.40 -2.85 3.14
C TYR A 39 -2.29 -1.95 2.30
N CYS A 40 -1.76 -1.28 1.27
CA CYS A 40 -2.55 -0.49 0.35
C CYS A 40 -3.64 -1.34 -0.34
N LEU A 41 -3.25 -2.50 -0.86
CA LEU A 41 -4.17 -3.41 -1.53
C LEU A 41 -5.24 -3.94 -0.56
N LEU A 42 -4.83 -4.34 0.64
CA LEU A 42 -5.74 -4.84 1.68
C LEU A 42 -6.69 -3.73 2.18
N ALA A 43 -6.17 -2.53 2.43
CA ALA A 43 -6.95 -1.39 2.92
C ALA A 43 -7.94 -0.88 1.89
N VAL A 44 -7.54 -0.82 0.60
CA VAL A 44 -8.46 -0.45 -0.48
C VAL A 44 -9.51 -1.54 -0.70
N SER A 45 -9.12 -2.82 -0.62
CA SER A 45 -10.07 -3.93 -0.72
C SER A 45 -11.10 -3.93 0.41
N LYS A 46 -10.70 -3.54 1.63
CA LYS A 46 -11.55 -3.55 2.83
C LYS A 46 -12.38 -2.27 3.02
N TYR A 47 -11.82 -1.09 2.74
CA TYR A 47 -12.44 0.21 3.01
C TYR A 47 -12.81 1.03 1.77
N GLY A 48 -12.43 0.58 0.57
CA GLY A 48 -12.58 1.32 -0.68
C GLY A 48 -11.38 2.22 -1.01
N PHE A 49 -11.34 2.75 -2.24
CA PHE A 49 -10.19 3.48 -2.78
C PHE A 49 -9.72 4.63 -1.89
N TRP A 50 -10.62 5.57 -1.59
CA TRP A 50 -10.28 6.81 -0.89
C TRP A 50 -9.87 6.57 0.56
N GLN A 51 -10.66 5.79 1.32
CA GLN A 51 -10.34 5.46 2.71
C GLN A 51 -9.06 4.61 2.82
N GLY A 52 -8.93 3.58 1.97
CA GLY A 52 -7.74 2.73 1.93
C GLY A 52 -6.46 3.51 1.59
N TRP A 53 -6.54 4.43 0.63
CA TRP A 53 -5.44 5.34 0.30
C TRP A 53 -5.07 6.25 1.45
N ARG A 54 -6.04 6.83 2.15
CA ARG A 54 -5.78 7.74 3.27
C ARG A 54 -5.08 7.04 4.43
N LEU A 55 -5.49 5.81 4.75
CA LEU A 55 -4.86 4.96 5.77
C LEU A 55 -3.43 4.60 5.36
N THR A 56 -3.25 4.19 4.11
CA THR A 56 -1.94 3.82 3.57
C THR A 56 -0.97 5.00 3.56
N LEU A 57 -1.40 6.18 3.09
CA LEU A 57 -0.59 7.41 3.10
C LEU A 57 -0.17 7.79 4.52
N SER A 58 -1.10 7.73 5.47
CA SER A 58 -0.80 7.97 6.88
C SER A 58 0.24 6.98 7.44
N ARG A 59 0.18 5.71 7.03
CA ARG A 59 1.15 4.67 7.39
C ARG A 59 2.50 4.89 6.72
N LEU A 60 2.51 5.31 5.45
CA LEU A 60 3.72 5.61 4.67
C LEU A 60 4.52 6.76 5.30
N LEU A 61 3.84 7.82 5.76
CA LEU A 61 4.47 8.94 6.49
C LEU A 61 5.06 8.54 7.86
N ARG A 62 4.52 7.47 8.45
CA ARG A 62 5.01 6.87 9.70
C ARG A 62 6.11 5.84 9.46
N CYS A 63 6.37 5.46 8.21
CA CYS A 63 7.36 4.46 7.83
C CYS A 63 8.80 5.03 7.86
N ARG A 64 9.26 5.40 9.06
CA ARG A 64 10.60 5.94 9.35
C ARG A 64 11.10 5.42 10.70
N PRO A 65 12.43 5.27 10.91
CA PRO A 65 12.99 4.91 12.22
C PRO A 65 12.51 5.88 13.31
N PRO A 66 12.12 5.43 14.52
CA PRO A 66 12.21 4.08 15.11
C PRO A 66 10.99 3.17 14.85
N ALA A 67 10.01 3.60 14.05
CA ALA A 67 8.78 2.87 13.83
C ALA A 67 9.01 1.51 13.15
N GLY A 68 8.11 0.56 13.42
CA GLY A 68 8.06 -0.77 12.83
C GLY A 68 7.10 -1.69 13.60
N GLY A 69 6.76 -2.84 13.02
CA GLY A 69 5.85 -3.82 13.62
C GLY A 69 4.79 -4.36 12.66
N VAL A 70 3.86 -5.17 13.16
CA VAL A 70 2.76 -5.72 12.36
C VAL A 70 1.56 -4.77 12.44
N ASP A 71 1.07 -4.29 11.29
CA ASP A 71 -0.10 -3.42 11.24
C ASP A 71 -0.97 -3.81 10.04
N LEU A 72 -2.16 -4.33 10.34
CA LEU A 72 -3.10 -4.87 9.36
C LEU A 72 -4.28 -3.90 9.22
N PRO A 73 -4.78 -3.65 8.00
CA PRO A 73 -5.95 -2.82 7.80
C PRO A 73 -7.23 -3.53 8.22
#